data_AF-B2BHR5-F1
#
_entry.id   AF-B2BHR5-F1
#
_cell.length_a   1.000
_cell.length_b   1.000
_cell.length_c   1.000
_cell.angle_alpha   90.00
_cell.angle_beta   90.00
_cell.angle_gamma   90.00
#
_symmetry.space_group_name_H-M   'P 1'
#
loop_
_entity.id
_entity.type
_entity.pdbx_description
1 polymer ?
#
loop_
_entity_poly.entity_id
_entity_poly.type
_entity_poly.pdbx_seq_one_letter_code
_entity_poly.pdbx_strand_id
1 'polypeptide(L)'
;RARRLVVISAGTFESPGILERSGIGAAEVLAKNGVQKIVDLPGVGEAYQDHPALFVTYVAAPEAETLDAVIRNDPDEIELTSNQWLKDGQGLMAHCGIDAGVKIRPTAHEVESWGPEFKERWESHFASTPDRPVLLLVSLSMFVGDPSTVEKQKYYTLGYFVGHPLARGNVHITSG
;
A
#
# COMPACT_ATOMS: atom_id res chain seq x y z
N ARG A 1 28.94 12.70 -14.24
CA ARG A 1 29.39 11.39 -14.75
C ARG A 1 29.84 10.53 -13.58
N ALA A 2 29.50 9.24 -13.58
CA ALA A 2 29.99 8.28 -12.59
C ALA A 2 31.24 7.57 -13.12
N ARG A 3 32.22 7.29 -12.24
CA ARG A 3 33.50 6.63 -12.61
C ARG A 3 33.49 5.11 -12.42
N ARG A 4 32.47 4.56 -11.75
CA ARG A 4 32.43 3.14 -11.37
C ARG A 4 31.06 2.50 -11.58
N LEU A 5 30.01 3.10 -11.02
CA LEU A 5 28.68 2.52 -11.02
C LEU A 5 27.61 3.61 -11.05
N VAL A 6 26.49 3.28 -11.68
CA VAL A 6 25.22 4.02 -11.58
C VAL A 6 24.20 3.05 -11.00
N VAL A 7 23.46 3.48 -9.97
CA VAL A 7 22.38 2.71 -9.34
C VAL A 7 21.08 3.48 -9.54
N ILE A 8 20.05 2.78 -10.00
CA ILE A 8 18.70 3.33 -10.13
C ILE A 8 17.90 2.84 -8.92
N SER A 9 17.40 3.77 -8.12
CA SER A 9 16.63 3.49 -6.89
C SER A 9 15.47 4.47 -6.74
N ALA A 10 14.79 4.78 -7.85
CA ALA A 10 13.68 5.74 -7.89
C ALA A 10 12.32 5.10 -7.53
N GLY A 11 12.32 3.84 -7.08
CA GLY A 11 11.10 3.08 -6.76
C GLY A 11 10.40 2.51 -7.99
N THR A 12 9.30 1.78 -7.76
CA THR A 12 8.61 0.97 -8.76
C THR A 12 8.04 1.78 -9.93
N PHE A 13 7.56 3.01 -9.69
CA PHE A 13 6.97 3.84 -10.73
C PHE A 13 8.01 4.60 -11.57
N GLU A 14 9.05 5.14 -10.96
CA GLU A 14 10.00 6.02 -11.65
C GLU A 14 11.21 5.29 -12.23
N SER A 15 11.64 4.17 -11.63
CA SER A 15 12.81 3.42 -12.13
C SER A 15 12.60 2.91 -13.56
N PRO A 16 11.43 2.35 -13.95
CA PRO A 16 11.14 2.00 -15.33
C PRO A 16 11.19 3.22 -16.27
N GLY A 17 10.61 4.36 -15.88
CA GLY A 17 10.62 5.55 -16.73
C GLY A 17 12.02 6.13 -16.97
N ILE A 18 12.91 6.04 -15.98
CA ILE A 18 14.34 6.40 -16.14
C ILE A 18 15.02 5.45 -17.14
N LEU A 19 14.80 4.14 -17.02
CA LEU A 19 15.35 3.15 -17.95
C LEU A 19 14.86 3.38 -19.37
N GLU A 20 13.55 3.58 -19.54
CA GLU A 20 12.94 3.79 -20.85
C GLU A 20 13.47 5.05 -21.52
N ARG A 21 13.49 6.21 -20.83
CA ARG A 21 14.13 7.44 -21.38
C ARG A 21 15.62 7.29 -21.65
N SER A 22 16.28 6.34 -21.01
CA SER A 22 17.68 5.98 -21.26
C SER A 22 17.86 4.98 -22.42
N GLY A 23 16.79 4.63 -23.13
CA GLY A 23 16.80 3.69 -24.24
C GLY A 23 16.81 2.21 -23.84
N ILE A 24 16.39 1.89 -22.61
CA ILE A 24 16.32 0.52 -22.07
C ILE A 24 14.84 0.21 -21.77
N GLY A 25 14.19 -0.56 -22.65
CA GLY A 25 12.77 -0.88 -22.54
C GLY A 25 12.24 -1.57 -23.78
N ALA A 26 10.94 -1.79 -23.85
CA ALA A 26 10.30 -2.42 -25.02
C ALA A 26 10.49 -1.56 -26.28
N ALA A 27 10.94 -2.15 -27.39
CA ALA A 27 11.25 -1.40 -28.61
C ALA A 27 10.10 -0.51 -29.10
N GLU A 28 8.86 -0.99 -29.02
CA GLU A 28 7.65 -0.28 -29.40
C GLU A 28 7.33 0.91 -28.49
N VAL A 29 7.54 0.77 -27.17
CA VAL A 29 7.36 1.86 -26.20
C VAL A 29 8.39 2.96 -26.48
N LEU A 30 9.65 2.59 -26.68
CA LEU A 30 10.73 3.54 -26.97
C LEU A 30 10.50 4.27 -28.30
N ALA A 31 10.16 3.53 -29.36
CA ALA A 31 9.90 4.10 -30.67
C ALA A 31 8.72 5.07 -30.66
N LYS A 32 7.62 4.71 -29.99
CA LYS A 32 6.44 5.57 -29.85
C LYS A 32 6.74 6.90 -29.15
N ASN A 33 7.72 6.91 -28.25
CA ASN A 33 8.09 8.07 -27.45
C ASN A 33 9.33 8.82 -27.99
N GLY A 34 9.84 8.46 -29.17
CA GLY A 34 10.98 9.16 -29.78
C GLY A 34 12.32 8.88 -29.10
N VAL A 35 12.44 7.79 -28.34
CA VAL A 35 13.67 7.41 -27.64
C VAL A 35 14.47 6.42 -28.49
N GLN A 36 15.76 6.68 -28.68
CA GLN A 36 16.65 5.73 -29.33
C GLN A 36 16.82 4.48 -28.46
N LYS A 37 16.42 3.33 -28.98
CA LYS A 37 16.65 2.03 -28.32
C LYS A 37 18.15 1.72 -28.25
N ILE A 38 18.62 1.44 -27.03
CA ILE A 38 19.95 0.89 -26.74
C ILE A 38 19.82 -0.60 -26.39
N VAL A 39 18.85 -0.95 -25.54
CA VAL A 39 18.56 -2.34 -25.13
C VAL A 39 17.07 -2.58 -25.27
N ASP A 40 16.73 -3.68 -25.95
CA ASP A 40 15.37 -4.18 -26.05
C ASP A 40 15.05 -5.03 -24.82
N LEU A 41 14.27 -4.48 -23.89
CA LEU A 41 13.94 -5.15 -22.64
C LEU A 41 12.46 -4.97 -22.31
N PRO A 42 11.57 -5.79 -22.88
CA PRO A 42 10.12 -5.59 -22.81
C PRO A 42 9.53 -5.76 -21.40
N GLY A 43 10.29 -6.29 -20.44
CA GLY A 43 9.86 -6.38 -19.04
C GLY A 43 9.96 -5.06 -18.27
N VAL A 44 10.63 -4.03 -18.79
CA VAL A 44 10.71 -2.73 -18.13
C VAL A 44 9.32 -2.08 -18.17
N GLY A 45 8.81 -1.71 -16.99
CA GLY A 45 7.48 -1.09 -16.85
C GLY A 45 6.34 -2.09 -16.70
N GLU A 46 6.57 -3.38 -16.92
CA GLU A 46 5.55 -4.42 -16.90
C GLU A 46 5.42 -5.12 -15.53
N ALA A 47 4.36 -5.94 -15.40
CA ALA A 47 4.10 -6.81 -14.26
C ALA A 47 4.04 -6.08 -12.90
N TYR A 48 3.51 -4.85 -12.89
CA TYR A 48 3.22 -4.10 -11.67
C TYR A 48 2.37 -4.94 -10.71
N GLN A 49 2.75 -4.90 -9.44
CA GLN A 49 2.09 -5.59 -8.33
C GLN A 49 1.98 -4.63 -7.16
N ASP A 50 0.91 -4.78 -6.40
CA ASP A 50 0.64 -4.03 -5.19
C ASP A 50 -0.13 -4.91 -4.21
N HIS A 51 -0.46 -4.42 -3.02
CA HIS A 51 -1.47 -5.01 -2.15
C HIS A 51 -2.77 -4.21 -2.23
N PRO A 52 -3.79 -4.67 -2.98
CA PRO A 52 -5.10 -4.06 -2.97
C PRO A 52 -5.63 -3.93 -1.55
N ALA A 53 -6.04 -2.72 -1.19
CA ALA A 53 -6.48 -2.35 0.14
C ALA A 53 -7.96 -1.97 0.15
N LEU A 54 -8.67 -2.35 1.21
CA LEU A 54 -10.01 -1.89 1.54
C LEU A 54 -10.00 -1.36 2.98
N PHE A 55 -10.65 -0.23 3.21
CA PHE A 55 -10.79 0.37 4.53
C PHE A 55 -12.27 0.41 4.90
N VAL A 56 -12.64 -0.28 5.98
CA VAL A 56 -14.02 -0.32 6.49
C VAL A 56 -14.06 0.42 7.82
N THR A 57 -14.83 1.50 7.88
CA THR A 57 -14.83 2.42 9.02
C THR A 57 -16.09 2.27 9.87
N TYR A 58 -15.92 2.35 11.18
CA TYR A 58 -16.95 2.27 12.21
C TYR A 58 -16.88 3.50 13.10
N VAL A 59 -18.02 3.92 13.64
CA VAL A 59 -18.07 4.96 14.69
C VAL A 59 -17.53 4.36 15.98
N ALA A 60 -16.56 5.03 16.59
CA ALA A 60 -16.00 4.63 17.87
C ALA A 60 -16.80 5.26 19.03
N ALA A 61 -16.70 4.64 20.20
CA ALA A 61 -17.31 5.20 21.41
C ALA A 61 -16.67 6.57 21.76
N PRO A 62 -17.42 7.52 22.34
CA PRO A 62 -16.91 8.85 22.66
C PRO A 62 -15.66 8.84 23.57
N GLU A 63 -15.54 7.86 24.45
CA GLU A 63 -14.42 7.65 25.37
C GLU A 63 -13.20 6.95 24.74
N ALA A 64 -13.33 6.40 23.52
CA ALA A 64 -12.22 5.72 22.85
C ALA A 64 -11.06 6.70 22.56
N GLU A 65 -9.83 6.21 22.63
CA GLU A 65 -8.66 6.98 22.20
C GLU A 65 -8.44 6.77 20.69
N THR A 66 -8.37 7.88 19.94
CA THR A 66 -8.28 7.88 18.47
C THR A 66 -7.47 9.06 17.98
N LEU A 67 -6.83 8.94 16.82
CA LEU A 67 -6.08 10.04 16.17
C LEU A 67 -6.96 11.02 15.39
N ASP A 68 -8.29 10.86 15.37
CA ASP A 68 -9.19 11.70 14.55
C ASP A 68 -9.04 13.21 14.80
N ALA A 69 -8.90 13.64 16.06
CA ALA A 69 -8.75 15.05 16.39
C ALA A 69 -7.39 15.61 15.93
N VAL A 70 -6.32 14.82 16.06
CA VAL A 70 -4.99 15.14 15.52
C VAL A 70 -5.04 15.25 13.99
N ILE A 71 -5.68 14.29 13.31
CA ILE A 71 -5.80 14.27 11.84
C ILE A 71 -6.63 15.45 11.32
N ARG A 72 -7.67 15.84 12.05
CA ARG A 72 -8.45 17.04 11.74
C ARG A 72 -7.72 18.34 12.08
N ASN A 73 -6.51 18.27 12.62
CA ASN A 73 -5.73 19.42 13.07
C ASN A 73 -6.52 20.29 14.07
N ASP A 74 -7.18 19.64 15.04
CA ASP A 74 -7.86 20.34 16.12
C ASP A 74 -6.83 21.06 17.01
N PRO A 75 -6.89 22.40 17.14
CA PRO A 75 -5.82 23.17 17.78
C PRO A 75 -5.52 22.74 19.23
N ASP A 76 -6.57 22.45 20.02
CA ASP A 76 -6.42 22.11 21.43
C ASP A 76 -5.75 20.73 21.58
N GLU A 77 -6.15 19.77 20.73
CA GLU A 77 -5.56 18.44 20.71
C GLU A 77 -4.11 18.47 20.21
N ILE A 78 -3.82 19.26 19.17
CA ILE A 78 -2.45 19.42 18.64
C ILE A 78 -1.52 20.03 19.69
N GLU A 79 -1.97 21.06 20.42
CA GLU A 79 -1.17 21.65 21.50
C GLU A 79 -0.92 20.62 22.62
N LEU A 80 -1.97 19.95 23.09
CA LEU A 80 -1.88 18.95 24.17
C LEU A 80 -0.91 17.82 23.81
N THR A 81 -1.12 17.19 22.65
CA THR A 81 -0.36 16.01 22.23
C THR A 81 1.07 16.37 21.82
N SER A 82 1.30 17.55 21.24
CA SER A 82 2.64 18.05 20.94
C SER A 82 3.44 18.36 22.20
N ASN A 83 2.82 18.99 23.20
CA ASN A 83 3.48 19.30 24.47
C ASN A 83 3.91 18.02 25.20
N GLN A 84 3.08 16.97 25.20
CA GLN A 84 3.46 15.67 25.75
C GLN A 84 4.65 15.07 24.99
N TRP A 85 4.57 15.01 23.66
CA TRP A 85 5.63 14.44 22.84
C TRP A 85 6.96 15.18 22.98
N LEU A 86 6.94 16.51 23.01
CA LEU A 86 8.15 17.33 23.20
C LEU A 86 8.76 17.16 24.60
N LYS A 87 7.95 16.83 25.61
CA LYS A 87 8.42 16.64 26.99
C LYS A 87 9.15 15.32 27.18
N ASP A 88 8.61 14.21 26.67
CA ASP A 88 9.14 12.87 26.96
C ASP A 88 9.04 11.85 25.81
N GLY A 89 8.65 12.30 24.61
CA GLY A 89 8.50 11.46 23.42
C GLY A 89 7.34 10.48 23.49
N GLN A 90 6.43 10.62 24.46
CA GLN A 90 5.25 9.77 24.61
C GLN A 90 3.98 10.44 24.03
N GLY A 91 2.86 9.71 24.09
CA GLY A 91 1.54 10.21 23.70
C GLY A 91 1.17 9.90 22.25
N LEU A 92 0.00 10.38 21.84
CA LEU A 92 -0.62 10.06 20.54
C LEU A 92 0.26 10.43 19.33
N MET A 93 1.06 11.49 19.43
CA MET A 93 1.99 11.90 18.36
C MET A 93 3.17 10.93 18.15
N ALA A 94 3.44 10.04 19.11
CA ALA A 94 4.42 8.96 18.96
C ALA A 94 3.82 7.71 18.31
N HIS A 95 2.54 7.74 17.92
CA HIS A 95 1.80 6.58 17.42
C HIS A 95 1.37 6.74 15.96
N CYS A 96 1.35 5.64 15.20
CA CYS A 96 0.92 5.65 13.79
C CYS A 96 -0.57 5.33 13.60
N GLY A 97 -1.29 5.08 14.70
CA GLY A 97 -2.70 4.68 14.69
C GLY A 97 -2.93 3.18 14.48
N ILE A 98 -1.88 2.38 14.32
CA ILE A 98 -1.97 0.95 14.00
C ILE A 98 -1.37 0.09 15.12
N ASP A 99 -2.18 -0.24 16.12
CA ASP A 99 -1.75 -0.99 17.33
C ASP A 99 -1.85 -2.51 17.21
N ALA A 100 -2.69 -3.00 16.30
CA ALA A 100 -2.94 -4.43 16.14
C ALA A 100 -3.13 -4.82 14.67
N GLY A 101 -2.81 -6.08 14.40
CA GLY A 101 -3.04 -6.67 13.10
C GLY A 101 -2.94 -8.18 13.14
N VAL A 102 -3.53 -8.81 12.14
CA VAL A 102 -3.51 -10.26 11.97
C VAL A 102 -3.21 -10.60 10.52
N LYS A 103 -2.33 -11.58 10.34
CA LYS A 103 -2.12 -12.25 9.06
C LYS A 103 -3.06 -13.45 9.00
N ILE A 104 -3.97 -13.45 8.04
CA ILE A 104 -5.05 -14.43 7.96
C ILE A 104 -4.74 -15.43 6.86
N ARG A 105 -5.02 -16.69 7.18
CA ARG A 105 -5.07 -17.80 6.25
C ARG A 105 -6.44 -18.48 6.39
N PRO A 106 -7.20 -18.68 5.31
CA PRO A 106 -8.49 -19.32 5.41
C PRO A 106 -8.35 -20.79 5.82
N THR A 107 -9.34 -21.26 6.55
CA THR A 107 -9.61 -22.68 6.79
C THR A 107 -10.05 -23.36 5.50
N ALA A 108 -9.98 -24.70 5.48
CA ALA A 108 -10.46 -25.47 4.32
C ALA A 108 -11.95 -25.21 4.00
N HIS A 109 -12.78 -24.98 5.03
CA HIS A 109 -14.18 -24.66 4.84
C HIS A 109 -14.38 -23.29 4.18
N GLU A 110 -13.61 -22.27 4.59
CA GLU A 110 -13.66 -20.94 3.98
C GLU A 110 -13.21 -20.97 2.53
N VAL A 111 -12.13 -21.69 2.20
CA VAL A 111 -11.66 -21.84 0.81
C VAL A 111 -12.76 -22.42 -0.09
N GLU A 112 -13.48 -23.45 0.37
CA GLU A 112 -14.58 -24.05 -0.40
C GLU A 112 -15.73 -23.06 -0.61
N SER A 113 -15.98 -22.17 0.37
CA SER A 113 -17.06 -21.20 0.30
C SER A 113 -16.80 -20.00 -0.62
N TRP A 114 -15.55 -19.74 -1.01
CA TRP A 114 -15.16 -18.55 -1.79
C TRP A 114 -15.20 -18.73 -3.31
N GLY A 115 -15.62 -19.91 -3.77
CA GLY A 115 -15.84 -20.20 -5.19
C GLY A 115 -14.66 -20.87 -5.90
N PRO A 116 -14.90 -21.40 -7.11
CA PRO A 116 -13.95 -22.23 -7.83
C PRO A 116 -12.68 -21.48 -8.26
N GLU A 117 -12.78 -20.19 -8.60
CA GLU A 117 -11.64 -19.39 -9.04
C GLU A 117 -10.61 -19.20 -7.91
N PHE A 118 -11.08 -18.92 -6.69
CA PHE A 118 -10.19 -18.80 -5.55
C PHE A 118 -9.65 -20.18 -5.13
N LYS A 119 -10.45 -21.24 -5.23
CA LYS A 119 -9.98 -22.60 -4.94
C LYS A 119 -8.80 -23.01 -5.83
N GLU A 120 -8.89 -22.76 -7.14
CA GLU A 120 -7.77 -22.99 -8.06
C GLU A 120 -6.53 -22.17 -7.67
N ARG A 121 -6.73 -20.90 -7.32
CA ARG A 121 -5.65 -20.03 -6.84
C ARG A 121 -5.03 -20.55 -5.53
N TRP A 122 -5.85 -21.08 -4.63
CA TRP A 122 -5.40 -21.67 -3.38
C TRP A 122 -4.52 -22.89 -3.63
N GLU A 123 -4.98 -23.83 -4.44
CA GLU A 123 -4.26 -25.07 -4.76
C GLU A 123 -2.93 -24.77 -5.46
N SER A 124 -2.93 -23.84 -6.43
CA SER A 124 -1.73 -23.51 -7.22
C SER A 124 -0.71 -22.64 -6.47
N HIS A 125 -1.13 -21.83 -5.49
CA HIS A 125 -0.26 -20.81 -4.92
C HIS A 125 -0.13 -20.82 -3.38
N PHE A 126 -1.07 -21.40 -2.64
CA PHE A 126 -1.07 -21.27 -1.17
C PHE A 126 -1.03 -22.59 -0.43
N ALA A 127 -1.62 -23.66 -0.97
CA ALA A 127 -1.78 -24.95 -0.29
C ALA A 127 -0.43 -25.58 0.11
N SER A 128 0.58 -25.48 -0.74
CA SER A 128 1.92 -26.05 -0.51
C SER A 128 2.87 -25.13 0.28
N THR A 129 2.45 -23.90 0.61
CA THR A 129 3.33 -22.86 1.20
C THR A 129 2.74 -22.31 2.51
N PRO A 130 2.79 -23.06 3.62
CA PRO A 130 2.00 -22.79 4.83
C PRO A 130 2.33 -21.48 5.57
N ASP A 131 3.44 -20.82 5.24
CA ASP A 131 3.91 -19.55 5.81
C ASP A 131 3.39 -18.30 5.06
N ARG A 132 2.79 -18.45 3.88
CA ARG A 132 2.25 -17.36 3.04
C ARG A 132 0.81 -16.87 3.35
N PRO A 133 0.57 -15.80 4.13
CA PRO A 133 -0.79 -15.35 4.43
C PRO A 133 -1.56 -14.92 3.18
N VAL A 134 -2.90 -15.04 3.20
CA VAL A 134 -3.77 -14.58 2.11
C VAL A 134 -4.13 -13.11 2.28
N LEU A 135 -4.45 -12.73 3.52
CA LEU A 135 -4.86 -11.37 3.88
C LEU A 135 -4.02 -10.85 5.05
N LEU A 136 -3.77 -9.55 5.04
CA LEU A 136 -3.37 -8.80 6.23
C LEU A 136 -4.56 -7.94 6.64
N LEU A 137 -4.96 -8.04 7.90
CA LEU A 137 -5.94 -7.16 8.52
C LEU A 137 -5.25 -6.33 9.60
N VAL A 138 -5.52 -5.04 9.63
CA VAL A 138 -4.97 -4.10 10.62
C VAL A 138 -6.06 -3.22 11.20
N SER A 139 -5.86 -2.86 12.46
CA SER A 139 -6.68 -1.89 13.20
C SER A 139 -6.14 -0.49 13.00
N LEU A 140 -6.99 0.48 12.65
CA LEU A 140 -6.60 1.89 12.66
C LEU A 140 -7.50 2.66 13.63
N SER A 141 -6.93 3.27 14.66
CA SER A 141 -7.65 4.10 15.64
C SER A 141 -7.95 5.50 15.11
N MET A 142 -8.51 5.58 13.90
CA MET A 142 -8.86 6.81 13.20
C MET A 142 -9.75 6.55 12.00
N PHE A 143 -10.39 7.60 11.48
CA PHE A 143 -10.98 7.61 10.14
C PHE A 143 -9.88 7.62 9.06
N VAL A 144 -9.98 6.70 8.10
CA VAL A 144 -9.13 6.70 6.90
C VAL A 144 -9.91 7.29 5.72
N GLY A 145 -9.62 8.54 5.38
CA GLY A 145 -10.25 9.24 4.25
C GLY A 145 -10.15 10.76 4.42
N ASP A 146 -10.93 11.50 3.63
CA ASP A 146 -11.07 12.94 3.79
C ASP A 146 -11.99 13.26 4.99
N PRO A 147 -11.46 13.81 6.10
CA PRO A 147 -12.24 14.02 7.32
C PRO A 147 -13.32 15.09 7.16
N SER A 148 -13.31 15.90 6.09
CA SER A 148 -14.38 16.86 5.80
C SER A 148 -15.66 16.20 5.30
N THR A 149 -15.59 14.92 4.91
CA THR A 149 -16.71 14.15 4.35
C THR A 149 -17.51 13.39 5.39
N VAL A 150 -17.12 13.48 6.67
CA VAL A 150 -17.74 12.75 7.78
C VAL A 150 -18.01 13.66 8.97
N GLU A 151 -18.91 13.24 9.85
CA GLU A 151 -19.22 13.98 11.09
C GLU A 151 -17.99 14.11 11.99
N LYS A 152 -17.91 15.23 12.74
CA LYS A 152 -16.82 15.45 13.71
C LYS A 152 -17.02 14.58 14.95
N GLN A 153 -16.70 13.30 14.82
CA GLN A 153 -16.70 12.30 15.90
C GLN A 153 -15.48 11.37 15.77
N LYS A 154 -15.41 10.36 16.65
CA LYS A 154 -14.33 9.39 16.70
C LYS A 154 -14.65 8.16 15.86
N TYR A 155 -13.63 7.61 15.21
CA TYR A 155 -13.76 6.49 14.31
C TYR A 155 -12.67 5.46 14.57
N TYR A 156 -12.97 4.25 14.13
CA TYR A 156 -11.97 3.20 14.00
C TYR A 156 -12.18 2.49 12.67
N THR A 157 -11.09 2.19 11.98
CA THR A 157 -11.12 1.59 10.64
C THR A 157 -10.39 0.25 10.65
N LEU A 158 -10.98 -0.74 9.99
CA LEU A 158 -10.30 -1.99 9.65
C LEU A 158 -9.73 -1.89 8.23
N GLY A 159 -8.41 -2.00 8.12
CA GLY A 159 -7.69 -2.09 6.85
C GLY A 159 -7.52 -3.55 6.46
N TYR A 160 -7.94 -3.91 5.25
CA TYR A 160 -7.79 -5.24 4.66
C TYR A 160 -6.86 -5.14 3.45
N PHE A 161 -5.82 -5.95 3.41
CA PHE A 161 -4.85 -5.98 2.32
C PHE A 161 -4.72 -7.39 1.76
N VAL A 162 -4.85 -7.52 0.44
CA VAL A 162 -4.61 -8.80 -0.26
C VAL A 162 -3.10 -9.02 -0.39
N GLY A 163 -2.58 -10.10 0.22
CA GLY A 163 -1.13 -10.32 0.33
C GLY A 163 -0.45 -10.74 -0.97
N HIS A 164 -1.12 -11.50 -1.85
CA HIS A 164 -0.52 -12.02 -3.08
C HIS A 164 -1.50 -12.01 -4.26
N PRO A 165 -1.87 -10.81 -4.76
CA PRO A 165 -2.86 -10.71 -5.83
C PRO A 165 -2.35 -11.30 -7.14
N LEU A 166 -3.29 -11.79 -7.94
CA LEU A 166 -3.02 -12.27 -9.29
C LEU A 166 -3.01 -11.13 -10.33
N ALA A 167 -3.74 -10.05 -10.06
CA ALA A 167 -3.81 -8.89 -10.94
C ALA A 167 -2.41 -8.29 -11.21
N ARG A 168 -2.21 -7.82 -12.45
CA ARG A 168 -0.97 -7.17 -12.91
C ARG A 168 -1.31 -5.88 -13.64
N GLY A 169 -0.45 -4.87 -13.51
CA GLY A 169 -0.52 -3.63 -14.28
C GLY A 169 0.81 -3.32 -14.98
N ASN A 170 0.92 -2.10 -15.52
CA ASN A 170 2.16 -1.58 -16.09
C ASN A 170 2.26 -0.05 -15.93
N VAL A 171 3.46 0.47 -16.16
CA VAL A 171 3.79 1.90 -16.17
C VAL A 171 4.85 2.15 -17.24
N HIS A 172 4.54 3.05 -18.18
CA HIS A 172 5.42 3.41 -19.30
C HIS A 172 5.45 4.92 -19.50
N ILE A 173 6.55 5.41 -20.06
CA ILE A 173 6.67 6.81 -20.46
C ILE A 173 5.69 7.18 -21.57
N THR A 174 5.27 8.44 -21.55
CA THR A 174 4.44 9.07 -22.60
C THR A 174 5.18 10.18 -23.36
N SER A 175 6.46 10.41 -23.04
CA SER A 175 7.37 11.31 -23.75
C SER A 175 8.83 10.92 -23.52
N GLY A 176 9.67 11.14 -24.52
CA GLY A 176 11.13 11.01 -24.45
C GLY A 176 11.83 12.21 -23.82
#